data_AF-A0A9E4W9J8-F1
#
_entry.id   AF-A0A9E4W9J8-F1
#
_cell.length_a   1.000
_cell.length_b   1.000
_cell.length_c   1.000
_cell.angle_alpha   90.00
_cell.angle_beta   90.00
_cell.angle_gamma   90.00
#
_symmetry.space_group_name_H-M   'P 1'
#
loop_
_entity.id
_entity.type
_entity.pdbx_description
1 polymer ?
#
loop_
_entity_poly.entity_id
_entity_poly.type
_entity_poly.pdbx_seq_one_letter_code
_entity_poly.pdbx_strand_id
1 'polypeptide(L)' 'LNGSTAAAHADNSDIDILRWPASVERAALVQTARIWTRSADFEPFFVDSDLDTDVRILLEPYRKTAV' A
#
# COMPACT_ATOMS: atom_id res chain seq x y z
N LEU A 1 0.81 -12.89 -15.34
CA LEU A 1 0.67 -13.45 -13.99
C LEU A 1 -0.81 -13.55 -13.68
N ASN A 2 -1.39 -14.77 -13.72
CA ASN A 2 -2.80 -14.99 -13.38
C ASN A 2 -2.97 -14.85 -11.87
N GLY A 3 -3.36 -13.66 -11.44
CA GLY A 3 -3.50 -13.25 -10.04
C GLY A 3 -4.78 -13.73 -9.38
N SER A 4 -4.85 -15.01 -9.01
CA SER A 4 -5.88 -15.49 -8.10
C SER A 4 -5.25 -15.82 -6.75
N THR A 5 -5.20 -14.86 -5.83
CA THR A 5 -5.14 -15.20 -4.39
C THR A 5 -6.55 -15.67 -4.04
N ALA A 6 -6.72 -16.96 -3.77
CA ALA A 6 -7.98 -17.51 -3.27
C ALA A 6 -8.00 -17.40 -1.74
N ALA A 7 -9.10 -16.90 -1.18
CA ALA A 7 -9.37 -16.92 0.25
C ALA A 7 -10.64 -17.76 0.48
N ALA A 8 -10.68 -18.52 1.57
CA ALA A 8 -11.83 -19.29 1.99
C ALA A 8 -12.20 -18.88 3.41
N HIS A 9 -13.48 -18.54 3.64
CA HIS A 9 -13.99 -18.17 4.95
C HIS A 9 -14.56 -19.43 5.62
N ALA A 10 -14.40 -19.56 6.93
CA ALA A 10 -14.68 -20.81 7.64
C ALA A 10 -16.15 -21.24 7.60
N ASP A 11 -17.07 -20.29 7.41
CA ASP A 11 -18.51 -20.52 7.25
C ASP A 11 -18.96 -20.56 5.78
N ASN A 12 -18.01 -20.57 4.85
CA ASN A 12 -18.25 -20.57 3.41
C ASN A 12 -19.00 -19.31 2.89
N SER A 13 -18.91 -18.19 3.61
CA SER A 13 -19.39 -16.89 3.14
C SER A 13 -18.62 -16.39 1.93
N ASP A 14 -19.27 -15.54 1.13
CA ASP A 14 -18.58 -14.78 0.08
C ASP A 14 -17.46 -13.92 0.69
N ILE A 15 -16.32 -13.88 0.02
CA ILE A 15 -15.16 -13.07 0.42
C ILE A 15 -14.89 -12.05 -0.68
N ASP A 16 -15.09 -10.79 -0.34
CA ASP A 16 -14.60 -9.68 -1.15
C ASP A 16 -13.12 -9.46 -0.87
N ILE A 17 -12.26 -9.98 -1.76
CA ILE A 17 -10.85 -9.63 -1.74
C ILE A 17 -10.69 -8.31 -2.48
N LEU A 18 -10.64 -7.21 -1.72
CA LEU A 18 -10.30 -5.89 -2.25
C LEU A 18 -8.92 -5.95 -2.91
N ARG A 19 -8.92 -5.85 -4.24
CA ARG A 19 -7.70 -5.68 -5.04
C ARG A 19 -7.45 -4.20 -5.21
N TRP A 20 -6.33 -3.76 -4.64
CA TRP A 20 -5.85 -2.43 -4.92
C TRP A 20 -5.22 -2.40 -6.32
N PRO A 21 -5.25 -1.25 -7.02
CA PRO A 21 -4.47 -1.11 -8.24
C PRO A 21 -3.00 -1.46 -7.99
N ALA A 22 -2.34 -2.08 -8.98
CA ALA A 22 -0.96 -2.56 -8.82
C ALA A 22 0.02 -1.46 -8.39
N SER A 23 -0.24 -0.21 -8.76
CA SER A 23 0.53 0.97 -8.32
C SER A 23 0.42 1.21 -6.81
N VAL A 24 -0.77 1.04 -6.23
CA VAL A 24 -1.02 1.16 -4.78
C VAL A 24 -0.37 0.02 -4.01
N GLU A 25 -0.49 -1.22 -4.52
CA GLU A 25 0.18 -2.38 -3.91
C GLU A 25 1.71 -2.20 -3.92
N ARG A 26 2.27 -1.72 -5.04
CA ARG A 26 3.70 -1.44 -5.17
C ARG A 26 4.15 -0.32 -4.23
N ALA A 27 3.38 0.76 -4.14
CA ALA A 27 3.66 1.87 -3.24
C ALA A 27 3.73 1.40 -1.77
N ALA A 28 2.78 0.56 -1.34
CA ALA A 28 2.77 -0.01 0.00
C ALA A 28 4.02 -0.85 0.28
N LEU A 29 4.39 -1.77 -0.62
CA LEU A 29 5.58 -2.61 -0.46
C LEU A 29 6.87 -1.80 -0.37
N VAL A 30 7.04 -0.78 -1.22
CA VAL A 30 8.21 0.09 -1.20
C VAL A 30 8.29 0.85 0.12
N GLN A 31 7.17 1.41 0.59
CA GLN A 31 7.13 2.14 1.85
C GLN A 31 7.42 1.23 3.04
N THR A 32 6.82 0.04 3.10
CA THR A 32 7.08 -0.94 4.16
C THR A 32 8.54 -1.39 4.20
N ALA A 33 9.14 -1.69 3.05
CA ALA A 33 10.55 -2.08 2.98
C ALA A 33 11.49 -0.97 3.51
N ARG A 34 11.14 0.30 3.26
CA ARG A 34 11.90 1.44 3.78
C ARG A 34 11.79 1.61 5.28
N ILE A 35 10.56 1.55 5.82
CA ILE A 35 10.34 1.61 7.28
C ILE A 35 11.12 0.49 7.97
N TRP A 36 11.06 -0.71 7.41
CA TRP A 36 11.78 -1.88 7.94
C TRP A 36 13.30 -1.67 7.95
N THR A 37 13.87 -1.16 6.85
CA THR A 37 15.31 -0.95 6.72
C THR A 37 15.85 0.25 7.49
N ARG A 38 15.02 1.28 7.72
CA ARG A 38 15.36 2.49 8.49
C ARG A 38 14.86 2.44 9.94
N SER A 39 14.47 1.27 10.45
CA SER A 39 13.77 1.08 11.73
C SER A 39 14.44 1.73 12.96
N ALA A 40 15.76 2.01 12.93
CA ALA A 40 16.45 2.68 14.03
C ALA A 40 16.25 4.21 14.07
N ASP A 41 15.97 4.85 12.92
CA ASP A 41 15.83 6.30 12.77
C ASP A 41 14.39 6.73 12.40
N PHE A 42 13.45 5.78 12.38
CA PHE A 42 12.08 6.04 11.95
C PHE A 42 11.24 6.65 13.08
N GLU A 43 11.06 7.97 13.06
CA GLU A 43 10.07 8.65 13.91
C GLU A 43 8.65 8.40 13.38
N PRO A 44 7.71 7.86 14.19
CA PRO A 44 6.36 7.50 13.76
C PRO A 44 5.49 8.63 13.21
N PHE A 45 5.93 9.89 13.36
CA PHE A 45 5.15 11.09 13.11
C PHE A 45 5.31 11.66 11.69
N PHE A 46 6.27 11.14 10.91
CA PHE A 46 6.66 11.68 9.60
C PHE A 46 6.10 10.90 8.39
N VAL A 47 5.00 10.17 8.57
CA VAL A 47 4.37 9.39 7.49
C VAL A 47 3.95 10.26 6.30
N ASP A 48 3.63 11.55 6.54
CA ASP A 48 3.23 12.50 5.48
C ASP A 48 4.37 13.34 4.91
N SER A 49 5.47 13.58 5.65
CA SER A 49 6.50 14.53 5.24
C SER A 49 7.62 13.92 4.41
N ASP A 50 7.82 12.60 4.48
CA ASP A 50 8.94 11.90 3.82
C ASP A 50 8.45 10.78 2.89
N LEU A 51 7.33 11.00 2.21
CA LEU A 51 6.89 10.11 1.15
C LEU A 51 7.84 10.27 -0.05
N ASP A 52 8.57 9.21 -0.35
CA ASP A 52 9.53 9.22 -1.46
C ASP A 52 8.85 9.62 -2.78
N THR A 53 9.61 10.30 -3.64
CA THR A 53 9.13 10.74 -4.95
C THR A 53 8.53 9.58 -5.75
N ASP A 54 9.11 8.37 -5.69
CA ASP A 54 8.59 7.21 -6.40
C ASP A 54 7.23 6.75 -5.85
N VAL A 55 7.08 6.73 -4.53
CA VAL A 55 5.81 6.37 -3.87
C VAL A 55 4.75 7.44 -4.15
N ARG A 56 5.14 8.72 -4.14
CA ARG A 56 4.28 9.85 -4.46
C ARG A 56 3.76 9.78 -5.90
N ILE A 57 4.63 9.51 -6.88
CA ILE A 57 4.23 9.36 -8.29
C ILE A 57 3.26 8.19 -8.47
N LEU A 58 3.49 7.07 -7.77
CA LEU A 58 2.60 5.91 -7.83
C LEU A 58 1.19 6.20 -7.26
N LEU A 59 1.10 7.07 -6.26
CA LEU A 59 -0.16 7.40 -5.58
C LEU A 59 -0.85 8.66 -6.11
N GLU A 60 -0.16 9.49 -6.89
CA GLU A 60 -0.68 10.75 -7.44
C GLU A 60 -2.05 10.61 -8.14
N PRO A 61 -2.31 9.58 -8.97
CA PRO A 61 -3.61 9.39 -9.61
C PRO A 61 -4.77 9.13 -8.63
N TYR A 62 -4.47 8.70 -7.41
CA TYR A 62 -5.45 8.39 -6.36
C TYR A 62 -5.56 9.48 -5.29
N ARG A 63 -4.80 10.57 -5.45
CA ARG A 63 -4.84 11.69 -4.52
C ARG A 63 -6.23 12.33 -4.56
N LYS A 64 -6.89 12.41 -3.40
CA LYS A 64 -8.11 13.20 -3.26
C LYS A 64 -7.80 14.65 -3.58
N THR A 65 -8.44 15.19 -4.62
CA THR A 65 -8.49 16.62 -4.86
C THR A 65 -9.35 17.25 -3.77
N ALA A 66 -8.85 18.31 -3.12
CA ALA A 66 -9.67 19.08 -2.20
C ALA A 66 -10.92 19.57 -2.95
N VAL A 67 -12.10 19.26 -2.41
CA VAL A 67 -13.39 19.81 -2.82
C VAL A 67 -13.66 21.04 -1.96
#